data_AF-A0A7W0HG13-F1
#
_entry.id   AF-A0A7W0HG13-F1
#
_cell.length_a   1.000
_cell.length_b   1.000
_cell.length_c   1.000
_cell.angle_alpha   90.00
_cell.angle_beta   90.00
_cell.angle_gamma   90.00
#
_symmetry.space_group_name_H-M   'P 1'
#
loop_
_entity.id
_entity.type
_entity.pdbx_description
1 polymer ?
#
loop_
_entity_poly.entity_id
_entity_poly.type
_entity_poly.pdbx_seq_one_letter_code
_entity_poly.pdbx_strand_id
1 'polypeptide(L)'
;MILHLAAIAATLATGAAVCAGLYWAFLNTPESNTVTLTASALLVLAIGVAAGVTVNTAVLVARGTSLRRALAAAAPGVFWFLLALVPSVIGWWAVGRVDAWVAAHSGEIHAWLMSRFGWADIGRLLDAQTWVSRWLRWAVFPMLSLSLLATLLTKEGGAPGAPGITRTTFVRRAWHWRPLAIATLVFVLLFALPWQLADWRPQLPPTWVEPTAAAGRLGVVLLLGLAGAAILIIVAARDRATND
;
A
#
# COMPACT_ATOMS: atom_id res chain seq x y z
N MET A 1 13.50 -17.84 7.55
CA MET A 1 13.10 -16.68 6.72
C MET A 1 12.01 -17.04 5.71
N ILE A 2 12.22 -18.05 4.86
CA ILE A 2 11.25 -18.48 3.82
C ILE A 2 9.87 -18.83 4.41
N LEU A 3 9.83 -19.60 5.51
CA LEU A 3 8.57 -19.97 6.17
C LEU A 3 7.75 -18.76 6.66
N HIS A 4 8.42 -17.70 7.11
CA HIS A 4 7.75 -16.48 7.57
C HIS A 4 7.21 -15.68 6.39
N LEU A 5 7.98 -15.59 5.30
CA LEU A 5 7.53 -14.94 4.07
C LEU A 5 6.27 -15.64 3.51
N ALA A 6 6.29 -16.97 3.46
CA ALA A 6 5.14 -17.75 3.01
C ALA A 6 3.91 -17.55 3.90
N ALA A 7 4.08 -17.57 5.23
CA ALA A 7 2.97 -17.32 6.16
C ALA A 7 2.38 -15.92 6.01
N ILE A 8 3.22 -14.89 5.84
CA ILE A 8 2.77 -13.52 5.62
C ILE A 8 2.07 -13.40 4.27
N ALA A 9 2.67 -13.91 3.19
CA ALA A 9 2.06 -13.89 1.85
C ALA A 9 0.72 -14.62 1.82
N ALA A 10 0.61 -15.78 2.48
CA ALA A 10 -0.66 -16.51 2.62
C ALA A 10 -1.70 -15.71 3.42
N THR A 11 -1.29 -15.06 4.52
CA THR A 11 -2.16 -14.17 5.30
C THR A 11 -2.69 -13.03 4.43
N LEU A 12 -1.80 -12.37 3.69
CA LEU A 12 -2.15 -11.28 2.78
C LEU A 12 -3.06 -11.77 1.64
N ALA A 13 -2.80 -12.95 1.07
CA ALA A 13 -3.62 -13.53 0.00
C ALA A 13 -5.04 -13.82 0.49
N THR A 14 -5.17 -14.45 1.66
CA THR A 14 -6.47 -14.74 2.28
C THR A 14 -7.22 -13.45 2.59
N GLY A 15 -6.56 -12.46 3.18
CA GLY A 15 -7.17 -11.17 3.46
C GLY A 15 -7.58 -10.42 2.19
N ALA A 16 -6.76 -10.45 1.15
CA ALA A 16 -7.08 -9.86 -0.15
C ALA A 16 -8.29 -10.55 -0.80
N ALA A 17 -8.40 -11.88 -0.72
CA ALA A 17 -9.55 -12.62 -1.21
C ALA A 17 -10.84 -12.27 -0.45
N VAL A 18 -10.75 -12.14 0.89
CA VAL A 18 -11.89 -11.69 1.72
C VAL A 18 -12.30 -10.27 1.36
N CYS A 19 -11.34 -9.33 1.27
CA CYS A 19 -11.63 -7.95 0.86
C CYS A 19 -12.22 -7.88 -0.55
N ALA A 20 -11.73 -8.69 -1.49
CA ALA A 20 -12.28 -8.75 -2.85
C ALA A 20 -13.72 -9.28 -2.86
N GLY A 21 -14.03 -10.31 -2.07
CA GLY A 21 -15.40 -10.82 -1.92
C GLY A 21 -16.35 -9.78 -1.29
N LEU A 22 -15.90 -9.08 -0.25
CA LEU A 22 -16.68 -8.00 0.37
C LEU A 22 -16.88 -6.81 -0.58
N TYR A 23 -15.85 -6.44 -1.33
CA TYR A 23 -15.93 -5.39 -2.35
C TYR A 23 -16.87 -5.77 -3.49
N TRP A 24 -16.84 -7.04 -3.92
CA TRP A 24 -17.78 -7.56 -4.89
C TRP A 24 -19.23 -7.47 -4.38
N ALA A 25 -19.48 -7.86 -3.12
CA ALA A 25 -20.80 -7.71 -2.50
C ALA A 25 -21.23 -6.24 -2.43
N PHE A 26 -20.31 -5.33 -2.12
CA PHE A 26 -20.55 -3.89 -2.10
C PHE A 26 -20.99 -3.36 -3.47
N LEU A 27 -20.27 -3.72 -4.54
CA LEU A 27 -20.62 -3.31 -5.91
C LEU A 27 -22.00 -3.83 -6.37
N ASN A 28 -22.47 -4.93 -5.81
CA ASN A 28 -23.77 -5.52 -6.13
C ASN A 28 -24.90 -5.08 -5.18
N THR A 29 -24.63 -4.17 -4.23
CA THR A 29 -25.65 -3.66 -3.30
C THR A 29 -26.26 -2.37 -3.87
N PRO A 30 -27.54 -2.36 -4.29
CA PRO A 30 -28.14 -1.19 -4.92
C PRO A 30 -28.44 -0.09 -3.89
N GLU A 31 -27.93 1.12 -4.04
CA GLU A 31 -28.10 2.22 -3.07
C GLU A 31 -29.43 2.98 -3.20
N SER A 32 -30.56 2.26 -3.33
CA SER A 32 -31.87 2.87 -3.62
C SER A 32 -32.66 3.28 -2.39
N ASN A 33 -32.29 2.81 -1.19
CA ASN A 33 -32.96 3.16 0.06
C ASN A 33 -32.00 3.15 1.28
N THR A 34 -32.49 3.63 2.42
CA THR A 34 -31.70 3.72 3.66
C THR A 34 -31.16 2.36 4.14
N VAL A 35 -31.91 1.27 3.95
CA VAL A 35 -31.48 -0.09 4.35
C VAL A 35 -30.29 -0.52 3.51
N THR A 36 -30.38 -0.35 2.20
CA THR A 36 -29.29 -0.67 1.28
C THR A 36 -28.06 0.23 1.46
N LEU A 37 -28.27 1.52 1.77
CA LEU A 37 -27.18 2.43 2.11
C LEU A 37 -26.48 1.98 3.40
N THR A 38 -27.25 1.56 4.40
CA THR A 38 -26.70 1.00 5.65
C THR A 38 -25.92 -0.28 5.38
N ALA A 39 -26.41 -1.16 4.51
CA ALA A 39 -25.70 -2.37 4.11
C ALA A 39 -24.37 -2.04 3.40
N SER A 40 -24.37 -1.09 2.46
CA SER A 40 -23.17 -0.59 1.80
C SER A 40 -22.15 -0.02 2.81
N ALA A 41 -22.61 0.77 3.78
CA ALA A 41 -21.75 1.31 4.84
C ALA A 41 -21.14 0.19 5.71
N LEU A 42 -21.92 -0.83 6.08
CA LEU A 42 -21.44 -1.99 6.82
C LEU A 42 -20.42 -2.81 6.02
N LEU A 43 -20.60 -2.96 4.71
CA LEU A 43 -19.64 -3.63 3.83
C LEU A 43 -18.32 -2.86 3.75
N VAL A 44 -18.36 -1.53 3.63
CA VAL A 44 -17.15 -0.69 3.67
C VAL A 44 -16.42 -0.82 5.00
N LEU A 45 -17.15 -0.80 6.13
CA LEU A 45 -16.57 -1.05 7.45
C LEU A 45 -15.96 -2.45 7.56
N ALA A 46 -16.64 -3.47 7.05
CA ALA A 46 -16.15 -4.84 7.03
C ALA A 46 -14.86 -4.99 6.21
N ILE A 47 -14.75 -4.29 5.06
CA ILE A 47 -13.52 -4.23 4.26
C ILE A 47 -12.39 -3.60 5.08
N GLY A 48 -12.65 -2.48 5.74
CA GLY A 48 -11.67 -1.81 6.60
C GLY A 48 -11.18 -2.69 7.76
N VAL A 49 -12.10 -3.39 8.42
CA VAL A 49 -11.78 -4.36 9.49
C VAL A 49 -10.98 -5.54 8.95
N ALA A 50 -11.41 -6.15 7.84
CA ALA A 50 -10.72 -7.28 7.23
C ALA A 50 -9.29 -6.91 6.79
N ALA A 51 -9.13 -5.75 6.15
CA ALA A 51 -7.83 -5.22 5.78
C ALA A 51 -6.95 -4.96 7.01
N GLY A 52 -7.51 -4.31 8.04
CA GLY A 52 -6.79 -4.02 9.28
C GLY A 52 -6.33 -5.28 10.01
N VAL A 53 -7.22 -6.26 10.19
CA VAL A 53 -6.88 -7.55 10.80
C VAL A 53 -5.79 -8.26 9.99
N THR A 54 -5.89 -8.25 8.66
CA THR A 54 -4.92 -8.90 7.78
C THR A 54 -3.54 -8.28 7.90
N VAL A 55 -3.42 -6.96 7.77
CA VAL A 55 -2.12 -6.26 7.84
C VAL A 55 -1.55 -6.33 9.25
N ASN A 56 -2.37 -6.16 10.29
CA ASN A 56 -1.92 -6.31 11.68
C ASN A 56 -1.37 -7.71 11.94
N THR A 57 -2.07 -8.75 11.49
CA THR A 57 -1.62 -10.14 11.61
C THR A 57 -0.29 -10.34 10.90
N ALA A 58 -0.17 -9.85 9.66
CA ALA A 58 1.06 -9.93 8.88
C ALA A 58 2.25 -9.25 9.58
N VAL A 59 2.04 -8.04 10.12
CA VAL A 59 3.07 -7.30 10.89
C VAL A 59 3.46 -8.08 12.15
N LEU A 60 2.49 -8.59 12.91
CA LEU A 60 2.76 -9.35 14.13
C LEU A 60 3.51 -10.67 13.83
N VAL A 61 3.14 -11.37 12.76
CA VAL A 61 3.86 -12.58 12.30
C VAL A 61 5.28 -12.23 11.86
N ALA A 62 5.48 -11.09 11.18
CA ALA A 62 6.81 -10.62 10.80
C ALA A 62 7.71 -10.32 12.01
N ARG A 63 7.13 -10.01 13.17
CA ARG A 63 7.84 -9.83 14.45
C ARG A 63 8.07 -11.14 15.22
N GLY A 64 7.72 -12.29 14.64
CA GLY A 64 7.95 -13.62 15.21
C GLY A 64 6.82 -14.16 16.08
N THR A 65 5.64 -13.52 16.10
CA THR A 65 4.49 -14.09 16.79
C THR A 65 3.87 -15.24 15.97
N SER A 66 3.37 -16.27 16.64
CA SER A 66 2.63 -17.36 15.98
C SER A 66 1.34 -16.84 15.36
N LEU A 67 0.95 -17.34 14.18
CA LEU A 67 -0.26 -16.90 13.44
C LEU A 67 -1.52 -16.85 14.32
N ARG A 68 -1.76 -17.86 15.16
CA ARG A 68 -2.92 -17.90 16.07
C ARG A 68 -2.96 -16.73 17.05
N ARG A 69 -1.81 -16.41 17.67
CA ARG A 69 -1.69 -15.26 18.59
C ARG A 69 -1.76 -13.93 17.83
N ALA A 70 -1.17 -13.86 16.64
CA ALA A 70 -1.22 -12.69 15.79
C ALA A 70 -2.67 -12.33 15.41
N LEU A 71 -3.47 -13.32 14.98
CA LEU A 71 -4.88 -13.13 14.65
C LEU A 71 -5.70 -12.63 15.85
N ALA A 72 -5.51 -13.25 17.02
CA ALA A 72 -6.21 -12.85 18.24
C ALA A 72 -5.87 -11.42 18.68
N ALA A 73 -4.62 -10.98 18.49
CA ALA A 73 -4.16 -9.63 18.81
C ALA A 73 -4.47 -8.60 17.70
N ALA A 74 -4.69 -9.04 16.46
CA ALA A 74 -4.92 -8.15 15.33
C ALA A 74 -6.29 -7.46 15.36
N ALA A 75 -7.32 -8.17 15.82
CA ALA A 75 -8.70 -7.66 15.92
C ALA A 75 -8.86 -6.41 16.79
N PRO A 76 -8.39 -6.37 18.06
CA PRO A 76 -8.44 -5.13 18.85
C PRO A 76 -7.52 -4.03 18.29
N GLY A 77 -6.53 -4.38 17.46
CA GLY A 77 -5.60 -3.44 16.84
C GLY A 77 -6.11 -2.75 15.59
N VAL A 78 -7.34 -2.99 15.12
CA VAL A 78 -7.87 -2.37 13.88
C VAL A 78 -7.86 -0.85 13.96
N PHE A 79 -8.10 -0.27 15.13
CA PHE A 79 -7.98 1.18 15.34
C PHE A 79 -6.58 1.71 14.98
N TRP A 80 -5.52 0.99 15.37
CA TRP A 80 -4.14 1.37 15.07
C TRP A 80 -3.82 1.28 13.57
N PHE A 81 -4.42 0.31 12.87
CA PHE A 81 -4.34 0.25 11.41
C PHE A 81 -4.92 1.50 10.75
N LEU A 82 -6.11 1.93 11.18
CA LEU A 82 -6.74 3.13 10.65
C LEU A 82 -5.89 4.38 10.91
N LEU A 83 -5.34 4.51 12.13
CA LEU A 83 -4.43 5.61 12.46
C LEU A 83 -3.16 5.58 11.61
N ALA A 84 -2.59 4.38 11.40
CA ALA A 84 -1.40 4.21 10.59
C ALA A 84 -1.64 4.46 9.10
N LEU A 85 -2.88 4.37 8.62
CA LEU A 85 -3.26 4.65 7.23
C LEU A 85 -3.25 6.16 6.92
N VAL A 86 -3.39 7.02 7.93
CA VAL A 86 -3.51 8.47 7.77
C VAL A 86 -2.37 9.09 6.95
N PRO A 87 -1.08 8.81 7.19
CA PRO A 87 0.01 9.37 6.39
C PRO A 87 -0.05 8.95 4.91
N SER A 88 -0.46 7.71 4.63
CA SER A 88 -0.68 7.23 3.25
C SER A 88 -1.82 7.96 2.59
N VAL A 89 -2.97 8.08 3.25
CA VAL A 89 -4.15 8.74 2.66
C VAL A 89 -3.89 10.22 2.42
N ILE A 90 -3.36 10.94 3.43
CA ILE A 90 -3.06 12.37 3.32
C ILE A 90 -1.97 12.62 2.27
N GLY A 91 -0.88 11.85 2.33
CA GLY A 91 0.22 11.99 1.38
C GLY A 91 -0.20 11.70 -0.06
N TRP A 92 -0.99 10.64 -0.25
CA TRP A 92 -1.52 10.27 -1.56
C TRP A 92 -2.47 11.34 -2.11
N TRP A 93 -3.39 11.85 -1.29
CA TRP A 93 -4.29 12.94 -1.66
C TRP A 93 -3.53 14.24 -1.97
N ALA A 94 -2.54 14.61 -1.16
CA ALA A 94 -1.75 15.82 -1.35
C ALA A 94 -0.96 15.79 -2.66
N VAL A 95 -0.26 14.68 -2.93
CA VAL A 95 0.40 14.47 -4.23
C VAL A 95 -0.65 14.44 -5.36
N GLY A 96 -1.85 13.91 -5.09
CA GLY A 96 -3.06 14.00 -5.93
C GLY A 96 -3.32 15.41 -6.42
N ARG A 97 -3.44 16.32 -5.47
CA ARG A 97 -3.71 17.74 -5.73
C ARG A 97 -2.58 18.42 -6.47
N VAL A 98 -1.33 18.10 -6.14
CA VAL A 98 -0.17 18.66 -6.85
C VAL A 98 -0.17 18.22 -8.31
N ASP A 99 -0.34 16.93 -8.59
CA ASP A 99 -0.38 16.43 -9.98
C ASP A 99 -1.52 17.07 -10.78
N ALA A 100 -2.71 17.18 -10.18
CA ALA A 100 -3.86 17.81 -10.83
C ALA A 100 -3.60 19.30 -11.12
N TRP A 101 -2.96 20.01 -10.20
CA TRP A 101 -2.60 21.42 -10.39
C TRP A 101 -1.54 21.58 -11.49
N VAL A 102 -0.49 20.76 -11.48
CA VAL A 102 0.56 20.77 -12.51
C VAL A 102 -0.02 20.45 -13.88
N ALA A 103 -0.90 19.45 -13.98
CA ALA A 103 -1.55 19.10 -15.23
C ALA A 103 -2.39 20.27 -15.78
N ALA A 104 -3.17 20.93 -14.91
CA ALA A 104 -4.00 22.08 -15.27
C ALA A 104 -3.20 23.31 -15.72
N HIS A 105 -2.02 23.54 -15.15
CA HIS A 105 -1.17 24.70 -15.46
C HIS A 105 0.05 24.31 -16.31
N SER A 106 0.03 23.14 -16.94
CA SER A 106 1.21 22.62 -17.65
C SER A 106 1.66 23.55 -18.78
N GLY A 107 0.73 24.17 -19.52
CA GLY A 107 1.05 25.15 -20.57
C GLY A 107 1.71 26.44 -20.04
N GLU A 108 1.24 26.95 -18.90
CA GLU A 108 1.82 28.13 -18.23
C GLU A 108 3.22 27.83 -17.69
N ILE A 109 3.38 26.65 -17.08
CA ILE A 109 4.67 26.15 -16.59
C ILE A 109 5.67 26.00 -17.75
N HIS A 110 5.22 25.46 -18.90
CA HIS A 110 6.03 25.41 -20.13
C HIS A 110 6.47 26.81 -20.55
N ALA A 111 5.54 27.74 -20.75
CA ALA A 111 5.86 29.10 -21.21
C ALA A 111 6.79 29.85 -20.24
N TRP A 112 6.58 29.70 -18.93
CA TRP A 112 7.42 30.32 -17.92
C TRP A 112 8.84 29.73 -17.89
N LEU A 113 9.00 28.41 -17.95
CA LEU A 113 10.33 27.77 -17.98
C LEU A 113 11.09 28.07 -19.27
N MET A 114 10.41 28.05 -20.42
CA MET A 114 11.02 28.42 -21.71
C MET A 114 11.49 29.87 -21.72
N SER A 115 10.67 30.81 -21.23
CA SER A 115 11.05 32.23 -21.17
C SER A 115 12.16 32.52 -20.16
N ARG A 116 12.19 31.81 -19.02
CA ARG A 116 13.17 32.07 -17.96
C ARG A 116 14.52 31.41 -18.20
N PHE A 117 14.54 30.19 -18.72
CA PHE A 117 15.75 29.38 -18.84
C PHE A 117 16.17 29.08 -20.28
N GLY A 118 15.40 29.53 -21.28
CA GLY A 118 15.69 29.28 -22.69
C GLY A 118 15.57 27.80 -23.08
N TRP A 119 14.83 27.00 -22.30
CA TRP A 119 14.67 25.57 -22.57
C TRP A 119 13.80 25.36 -23.82
N ALA A 120 14.17 24.40 -24.67
CA ALA A 120 13.42 24.08 -25.88
C ALA A 120 12.29 23.06 -25.61
N ASP A 121 12.43 22.22 -24.59
CA ASP A 121 11.46 21.20 -24.21
C ASP A 121 11.58 20.93 -22.70
N ILE A 122 10.44 20.89 -21.99
CA ILE A 122 10.38 20.57 -20.56
C ILE A 122 9.62 19.26 -20.29
N GLY A 123 9.21 18.52 -21.32
CA GLY A 123 8.47 17.27 -21.20
C GLY A 123 9.17 16.27 -20.29
N ARG A 124 10.51 16.15 -20.40
CA ARG A 124 11.32 15.30 -19.51
C ARG A 124 11.24 15.70 -18.04
N LEU A 125 11.10 16.99 -17.74
CA LEU A 125 10.94 17.46 -16.36
C LEU A 125 9.58 17.06 -15.81
N LEU A 126 8.51 17.17 -16.60
CA LEU A 126 7.16 16.77 -16.21
C LEU A 126 7.03 15.24 -16.09
N ASP A 127 7.71 14.50 -16.95
CA ASP A 127 7.83 13.04 -16.82
C ASP A 127 8.55 12.67 -15.51
N ALA A 128 9.66 13.33 -15.20
CA ALA A 128 10.38 13.11 -13.95
C ALA A 128 9.49 13.45 -12.74
N GLN A 129 8.74 14.55 -12.79
CA GLN A 129 7.77 14.92 -11.75
C GLN A 129 6.70 13.83 -11.57
N THR A 130 6.16 13.28 -12.65
CA THR A 130 5.18 12.18 -12.61
C THR A 130 5.77 10.94 -11.94
N TRP A 131 7.03 10.59 -12.25
CA TRP A 131 7.73 9.48 -11.60
C TRP A 131 7.95 9.72 -10.11
N VAL A 132 8.34 10.93 -9.72
CA VAL A 132 8.48 11.31 -8.30
C VAL A 132 7.13 11.19 -7.58
N SER A 133 6.04 11.69 -8.17
CA SER A 133 4.70 11.57 -7.60
C SER A 133 4.27 10.11 -7.42
N ARG A 134 4.51 9.25 -8.42
CA ARG A 134 4.25 7.81 -8.30
C ARG A 134 5.09 7.16 -7.20
N TRP A 135 6.38 7.47 -7.13
CA TRP A 135 7.27 6.95 -6.10
C TRP A 135 6.83 7.36 -4.69
N LEU A 136 6.44 8.62 -4.50
CA LEU A 136 5.90 9.11 -3.22
C LEU A 136 4.64 8.34 -2.81
N ARG A 137 3.67 8.22 -3.73
CA ARG A 137 2.37 7.58 -3.49
C ARG A 137 2.46 6.08 -3.23
N TRP A 138 3.33 5.38 -3.95
CA TRP A 138 3.33 3.92 -3.97
C TRP A 138 4.49 3.28 -3.21
N ALA A 139 5.56 4.02 -2.89
CA ALA A 139 6.67 3.53 -2.09
C ALA A 139 6.81 4.26 -0.75
N VAL A 140 6.92 5.60 -0.78
CA VAL A 140 7.30 6.38 0.41
C VAL A 140 6.20 6.40 1.47
N PHE A 141 4.99 6.85 1.12
CA PHE A 141 3.91 6.95 2.11
C PHE A 141 3.41 5.59 2.62
N PRO A 142 3.26 4.55 1.78
CA PRO A 142 2.94 3.21 2.27
C PRO A 142 3.99 2.68 3.27
N MET A 143 5.28 2.93 3.01
CA MET A 143 6.35 2.53 3.93
C MET A 143 6.32 3.31 5.24
N LEU A 144 6.01 4.61 5.19
CA LEU A 144 5.80 5.44 6.38
C LEU A 144 4.63 4.91 7.23
N SER A 145 3.51 4.57 6.59
CA SER A 145 2.34 3.98 7.24
C SER A 145 2.64 2.62 7.85
N LEU A 146 3.32 1.72 7.14
CA LEU A 146 3.71 0.41 7.67
C LEU A 146 4.68 0.54 8.85
N SER A 147 5.62 1.48 8.78
CA SER A 147 6.56 1.76 9.88
C SER A 147 5.83 2.29 11.11
N LEU A 148 4.87 3.19 10.92
CA LEU A 148 4.01 3.69 12.00
C LEU A 148 3.16 2.56 12.60
N LEU A 149 2.54 1.72 11.77
CA LEU A 149 1.76 0.58 12.22
C LEU A 149 2.61 -0.40 13.05
N ALA A 150 3.80 -0.73 12.56
CA ALA A 150 4.73 -1.60 13.28
C ALA A 150 5.05 -1.04 14.67
N THR A 151 5.27 0.28 14.79
CA THR A 151 5.47 0.96 16.09
C THR A 151 4.22 0.90 16.97
N LEU A 152 3.03 1.19 16.42
CA LEU A 152 1.76 1.22 17.18
C LEU A 152 1.35 -0.15 17.72
N LEU A 153 1.61 -1.22 16.97
CA LEU A 153 1.32 -2.60 17.39
C LEU A 153 2.33 -3.15 18.40
N THR A 154 3.37 -2.39 18.77
CA THR A 154 4.28 -2.75 19.86
C THR A 154 3.69 -2.38 21.23
N LYS A 155 4.12 -3.05 22.30
CA LYS A 155 3.69 -2.75 23.68
C LYS A 155 3.95 -1.31 24.12
N GLU A 156 4.86 -0.58 23.44
CA GLU A 156 5.13 0.84 23.68
C GLU A 156 4.02 1.77 23.14
N GLY A 157 3.21 1.31 22.16
CA GLY A 157 2.11 2.10 21.58
C GLY A 157 0.71 1.79 22.12
N GLY A 158 0.53 0.65 22.81
CA GLY A 158 -0.80 0.10 23.12
C GLY A 158 -1.21 0.03 24.59
N ALA A 159 -0.32 0.33 25.55
CA ALA A 159 -0.67 0.33 26.97
C ALA A 159 -1.06 1.75 27.44
N PRO A 160 -2.18 1.93 28.17
CA PRO A 160 -2.46 3.18 28.89
C PRO A 160 -1.28 3.49 29.84
N GLY A 161 -0.51 4.53 29.54
CA GLY A 161 0.66 4.92 30.35
C GLY A 161 2.04 4.49 29.80
N ALA A 162 2.13 3.90 28.60
CA ALA A 162 3.43 3.68 27.97
C ALA A 162 4.09 5.03 27.59
N PRO A 163 5.41 5.20 27.85
CA PRO A 163 6.13 6.43 27.52
C PRO A 163 5.97 6.70 26.02
N GLY A 164 5.42 7.88 25.73
CA GLY A 164 4.76 8.18 24.46
C GLY A 164 5.59 7.84 23.23
N ILE A 165 4.89 7.41 22.18
CA ILE A 165 5.37 7.34 20.80
C ILE A 165 6.07 8.67 20.49
N THR A 166 7.39 8.71 20.63
CA THR A 166 8.13 9.91 20.26
C THR A 166 8.05 9.99 18.75
N ARG A 167 7.38 11.05 18.26
CA ARG A 167 7.10 11.36 16.85
C ARG A 167 8.30 11.10 15.91
N THR A 168 9.51 11.19 16.45
CA THR A 168 10.80 11.00 15.78
C THR A 168 11.15 9.56 15.44
N THR A 169 10.67 8.55 16.18
CA THR A 169 11.13 7.15 16.01
C THR A 169 10.61 6.51 14.73
N PHE A 170 9.30 6.61 14.45
CA PHE A 170 8.71 6.00 13.25
C PHE A 170 9.11 6.74 11.97
N VAL A 171 9.22 8.08 12.02
CA VAL A 171 9.68 8.89 10.87
C VAL A 171 11.13 8.57 10.56
N ARG A 172 12.02 8.53 11.56
CA ARG A 172 13.43 8.16 11.36
C ARG A 172 13.58 6.75 10.79
N ARG A 173 12.73 5.82 11.22
CA ARG A 173 12.69 4.45 10.72
C ARG A 173 12.27 4.39 9.24
N ALA A 174 11.22 5.10 8.88
CA ALA A 174 10.72 5.15 7.51
C ALA A 174 11.70 5.88 6.57
N TRP A 175 12.36 6.93 7.06
CA TRP A 175 13.24 7.79 6.25
C TRP A 175 14.68 7.29 6.13
N HIS A 176 15.02 6.17 6.76
CA HIS A 176 16.33 5.58 6.62
C HIS A 176 16.50 5.06 5.17
N TRP A 177 17.68 5.31 4.57
CA TRP A 177 17.95 4.99 3.17
C TRP A 177 17.70 3.51 2.80
N ARG A 178 18.08 2.56 3.67
CA ARG A 178 17.82 1.11 3.46
C ARG A 178 16.32 0.76 3.29
N PRO A 179 15.41 1.03 4.26
CA PRO A 179 13.96 0.87 4.06
C PRO A 179 13.42 1.52 2.79
N LEU A 180 13.83 2.76 2.49
CA LEU A 180 13.40 3.45 1.27
C LEU A 180 13.94 2.79 0.00
N ALA A 181 15.20 2.36 -0.01
CA ALA A 181 15.79 1.67 -1.15
C ALA A 181 15.08 0.32 -1.39
N ILE A 182 14.80 -0.44 -0.33
CA ILE A 182 14.04 -1.69 -0.45
C ILE A 182 12.61 -1.40 -0.92
N ALA A 183 11.94 -0.39 -0.36
CA ALA A 183 10.59 0.00 -0.79
C ALA A 183 10.55 0.41 -2.26
N THR A 184 11.58 1.14 -2.71
CA THR A 184 11.75 1.54 -4.10
C THR A 184 11.97 0.34 -5.01
N LEU A 185 12.89 -0.57 -4.64
CA LEU A 185 13.15 -1.78 -5.41
C LEU A 185 11.92 -2.69 -5.48
N VAL A 186 11.21 -2.88 -4.37
CA VAL A 186 9.95 -3.64 -4.34
C VAL A 186 8.91 -2.98 -5.24
N PHE A 187 8.73 -1.66 -5.15
CA PHE A 187 7.80 -0.94 -6.00
C PHE A 187 8.14 -1.12 -7.48
N VAL A 188 9.40 -0.92 -7.87
CA VAL A 188 9.81 -1.04 -9.28
C VAL A 188 9.69 -2.48 -9.78
N LEU A 189 10.27 -3.44 -9.07
CA LEU A 189 10.43 -4.82 -9.53
C LEU A 189 9.17 -5.67 -9.37
N LEU A 190 8.35 -5.40 -8.35
CA LEU A 190 7.23 -6.26 -7.96
C LEU A 190 5.86 -5.62 -8.19
N PHE A 191 5.81 -4.31 -8.47
CA PHE A 191 4.57 -3.62 -8.82
C PHE A 191 4.63 -2.94 -10.19
N ALA A 192 5.51 -1.96 -10.39
CA ALA A 192 5.53 -1.13 -11.60
C ALA A 192 5.87 -1.91 -12.87
N LEU A 193 6.92 -2.74 -12.84
CA LEU A 193 7.35 -3.52 -14.00
C LEU A 193 6.37 -4.67 -14.31
N PRO A 194 5.91 -5.47 -13.32
CA PRO A 194 4.90 -6.49 -13.57
C PRO A 194 3.56 -5.94 -14.07
N TRP A 195 3.19 -4.72 -13.69
CA TRP A 195 1.96 -4.10 -14.18
C TRP A 195 1.94 -3.96 -15.71
N GLN A 196 3.10 -3.81 -16.36
CA GLN A 196 3.17 -3.79 -17.82
C GLN A 196 2.68 -5.10 -18.47
N LEU A 197 2.75 -6.23 -17.76
CA LEU A 197 2.19 -7.51 -18.21
C LEU A 197 0.66 -7.50 -18.23
N ALA A 198 0.03 -6.73 -17.33
CA ALA A 198 -1.41 -6.55 -17.31
C ALA A 198 -1.89 -5.67 -18.47
N ASP A 199 -1.12 -4.63 -18.80
CA ASP A 199 -1.44 -3.69 -19.89
C ASP A 199 -1.15 -4.27 -21.29
N TRP A 200 -0.20 -5.20 -21.40
CA TRP A 200 0.09 -5.88 -22.66
C TRP A 200 -1.16 -6.61 -23.18
N ARG A 201 -1.60 -6.38 -24.42
CA ARG A 201 -2.77 -7.07 -24.99
C ARG A 201 -2.36 -7.84 -26.24
N PRO A 202 -2.02 -9.14 -26.13
CA PRO A 202 -1.85 -9.97 -27.31
C PRO A 202 -3.19 -10.11 -28.04
N GLN A 203 -3.15 -10.11 -29.38
CA GLN A 203 -4.33 -10.45 -30.19
C GLN A 203 -4.60 -11.95 -30.02
N LEU A 204 -5.55 -12.28 -29.15
CA LEU A 204 -5.98 -13.66 -28.88
C LEU A 204 -7.34 -13.91 -29.51
N PRO A 205 -7.67 -15.17 -29.87
CA PRO A 205 -9.01 -15.52 -30.32
C PRO A 205 -10.06 -15.17 -29.24
N PRO A 206 -11.22 -14.60 -29.60
CA PRO A 206 -12.29 -14.22 -28.68
C PRO A 206 -13.06 -15.45 -28.18
N THR A 207 -12.34 -16.31 -27.47
CA THR A 207 -12.77 -17.59 -26.92
C THR A 207 -12.30 -17.67 -25.47
N TRP A 208 -12.43 -18.83 -24.81
CA TRP A 208 -11.91 -19.06 -23.45
C TRP A 208 -10.41 -18.78 -23.26
N VAL A 209 -9.62 -18.70 -24.34
CA VAL A 209 -8.19 -18.38 -24.29
C VAL A 209 -7.92 -16.98 -23.74
N GLU A 210 -8.73 -15.99 -24.12
CA GLU A 210 -8.57 -14.61 -23.68
C GLU A 210 -8.74 -14.43 -22.16
N PRO A 211 -9.85 -14.90 -21.52
CA PRO A 211 -10.01 -14.79 -20.08
C PRO A 211 -8.99 -15.63 -19.30
N THR A 212 -8.59 -16.81 -19.78
CA THR A 212 -7.56 -17.61 -19.11
C THR A 212 -6.18 -16.92 -19.15
N ALA A 213 -5.82 -16.33 -20.30
CA ALA A 213 -4.57 -15.56 -20.42
C ALA A 213 -4.59 -14.29 -19.57
N ALA A 214 -5.74 -13.60 -19.48
CA ALA A 214 -5.90 -12.46 -18.58
C ALA A 214 -5.78 -12.88 -17.11
N ALA A 215 -6.47 -13.96 -16.71
CA ALA A 215 -6.42 -14.50 -15.35
C ALA A 215 -5.00 -14.93 -14.95
N GLY A 216 -4.26 -15.61 -15.84
CA GLY A 216 -2.88 -16.01 -15.59
C GLY A 216 -1.95 -14.82 -15.33
N ARG A 217 -2.05 -13.76 -16.13
CA ARG A 217 -1.24 -12.55 -15.98
C ARG A 217 -1.58 -11.79 -14.70
N LEU A 218 -2.87 -11.62 -14.41
CA LEU A 218 -3.32 -11.03 -13.15
C LEU A 218 -2.89 -11.88 -11.94
N GLY A 219 -2.88 -13.20 -12.07
CA GLY A 219 -2.36 -14.11 -11.05
C GLY A 219 -0.88 -13.89 -10.77
N VAL A 220 -0.05 -13.72 -11.81
CA VAL A 220 1.38 -13.40 -11.64
C VAL A 220 1.57 -12.03 -10.97
N VAL A 221 0.85 -11.01 -11.42
CA VAL A 221 0.90 -9.66 -10.83
C VAL A 221 0.48 -9.71 -9.35
N LEU A 222 -0.57 -10.45 -9.02
CA LEU A 222 -1.02 -10.64 -7.65
C LEU A 222 0.04 -11.33 -6.79
N LEU A 223 0.64 -12.42 -7.26
CA LEU A 223 1.68 -13.14 -6.53
C LEU A 223 2.91 -12.28 -6.25
N LEU A 224 3.36 -11.51 -7.26
CA LEU A 224 4.49 -10.59 -7.10
C LEU A 224 4.14 -9.44 -6.14
N GLY A 225 2.93 -8.88 -6.25
CA GLY A 225 2.44 -7.85 -5.34
C GLY A 225 2.36 -8.34 -3.89
N LEU A 226 1.88 -9.56 -3.66
CA LEU A 226 1.82 -10.19 -2.34
C LEU A 226 3.23 -10.43 -1.77
N ALA A 227 4.16 -10.92 -2.59
CA ALA A 227 5.56 -11.08 -2.19
C ALA A 227 6.21 -9.73 -1.84
N GLY A 228 5.95 -8.70 -2.64
CA GLY A 228 6.41 -7.33 -2.39
C GLY A 228 5.87 -6.78 -1.08
N ALA A 229 4.56 -6.86 -0.87
CA ALA A 229 3.92 -6.44 0.38
C ALA A 229 4.47 -7.19 1.60
N ALA A 230 4.69 -8.50 1.50
CA ALA A 230 5.29 -9.29 2.56
C ALA A 230 6.72 -8.82 2.90
N ILE A 231 7.54 -8.51 1.88
CA ILE A 231 8.88 -7.95 2.07
C ILE A 231 8.81 -6.60 2.80
N LEU A 232 7.95 -5.68 2.37
CA LEU A 232 7.80 -4.37 3.01
C LEU A 232 7.39 -4.49 4.47
N ILE A 233 6.44 -5.38 4.76
CA ILE A 233 5.99 -5.65 6.13
C ILE A 233 7.14 -6.19 6.98
N ILE A 234 7.95 -7.14 6.47
CA ILE A 234 9.13 -7.65 7.18
C ILE A 234 10.14 -6.54 7.46
N VAL A 235 10.41 -5.69 6.47
CA VAL A 235 11.36 -4.57 6.61
C VAL A 235 10.86 -3.54 7.62
N ALA A 236 9.57 -3.20 7.60
CA ALA A 236 8.96 -2.27 8.53
C ALA A 236 8.94 -2.83 9.97
N ALA A 237 8.67 -4.13 10.11
CA ALA A 237 8.51 -4.81 11.40
C ALA A 237 9.82 -5.08 12.16
N ARG A 238 10.96 -5.18 11.47
CA ARG A 238 12.26 -5.48 12.11
C ARG A 238 12.81 -4.26 12.85
N ASP A 239 12.82 -4.31 14.19
CA ASP A 239 13.45 -3.29 15.05
C ASP A 239 14.97 -3.36 14.93
N ARG A 240 15.60 -2.23 14.59
CA ARG A 240 17.05 -2.07 14.73
C ARG A 240 17.39 -1.56 16.13
N ALA A 241 16.95 -2.28 17.15
CA ALA A 241 17.43 -2.04 18.52
C ALA A 241 18.62 -2.95 18.88
N THR A 242 19.20 -3.69 17.91
CA THR A 242 20.20 -4.74 18.18
C THR A 242 21.52 -4.57 17.44
N ASN A 243 21.83 -3.41 16.86
CA ASN A 243 23.08 -3.20 16.11
C ASN A 243 23.78 -1.86 16.40
N ASP A 244 23.55 -1.29 17.59
CA ASP A 244 24.48 -0.37 18.25
C ASP A 244 24.98 -1.06 19.53
#